data_AF-A0A3S4TNC4-F1
#
_entry.id   AF-A0A3S4TNC4-F1
#
_cell.length_a   1.000
_cell.length_b   1.000
_cell.length_c   1.000
_cell.angle_alpha   90.00
_cell.angle_beta   90.00
_cell.angle_gamma   90.00
#
_symmetry.space_group_name_H-M   'P 1'
#
loop_
_entity.id
_entity.type
_entity.pdbx_description
1 polymer ?
#
loop_
_entity_poly.entity_id
_entity_poly.type
_entity_poly.pdbx_seq_one_letter_code
_entity_poly.pdbx_strand_id
1 'polypeptide(L)'
;MDVAFQMRGAGQVVIVDAAATGAAPGTVFQVPGAELAELPPLQGLHTHSFRWDHAIAFARWALGDDCPTDITVFLIEAQCVDFGADLSEPVQAGMDAVIERIEADYFAPLRPPGADDVSVEFSADGDLRLDSALAASRFPSDAVAAVLRGDDLWLIPLRGPRSGGLLLKQRNPKGDRSVLVREVLQGRSVAGPRSASWDDQQKALCIALGVPPESRR
;
A
#
# COMPACT_ATOMS: atom_id res chain seq x y z
N MET A 1 17.93 15.25 -0.41
CA MET A 1 17.77 16.10 0.78
C MET A 1 16.34 16.07 1.33
N ASP A 2 15.30 16.22 0.51
CA ASP A 2 13.89 16.18 0.99
C ASP A 2 13.52 14.92 1.78
N VAL A 3 14.08 13.76 1.40
CA VAL A 3 13.89 12.48 2.12
C VAL A 3 14.22 12.60 3.60
N ALA A 4 15.26 13.35 3.97
CA ALA A 4 15.65 13.51 5.38
C ALA A 4 14.61 14.29 6.20
N PHE A 5 13.96 15.30 5.60
CA PHE A 5 12.91 16.05 6.28
C PHE A 5 11.62 15.25 6.38
N GLN A 6 11.34 14.35 5.44
CA GLN A 6 10.20 13.43 5.50
C GLN A 6 10.30 12.42 6.65
N MET A 7 11.51 12.17 7.18
CA MET A 7 11.71 11.29 8.33
C MET A 7 11.20 11.90 9.65
N ARG A 8 11.02 13.23 9.72
CA ARG A 8 10.66 13.91 10.98
C ARG A 8 9.32 13.38 11.52
N GLY A 9 9.35 12.87 12.75
CA GLY A 9 8.16 12.38 13.45
C GLY A 9 7.60 11.05 12.93
N ALA A 10 8.29 10.39 12.00
CA ALA A 10 7.95 9.03 11.60
C ALA A 10 8.26 8.06 12.75
N GLY A 11 7.34 7.14 13.05
CA GLY A 11 7.60 6.07 14.02
C GLY A 11 8.57 5.01 13.50
N GLN A 12 8.59 4.81 12.18
CA GLN A 12 9.44 3.85 11.48
C GLN A 12 9.71 4.36 10.06
N VAL A 13 10.92 4.13 9.54
CA VAL A 13 11.32 4.51 8.18
C VAL A 13 11.87 3.31 7.43
N VAL A 14 11.34 3.08 6.23
CA VAL A 14 11.87 2.09 5.29
C VAL A 14 12.41 2.82 4.08
N ILE A 15 13.67 2.57 3.74
CA ILE A 15 14.33 3.10 2.53
C ILE A 15 14.59 1.94 1.60
N VAL A 16 14.34 2.13 0.31
CA VAL A 16 14.69 1.17 -0.75
C VAL A 16 15.62 1.88 -1.72
N ASP A 17 16.77 1.30 -2.00
CA ASP A 17 17.77 1.85 -2.92
C ASP A 17 18.48 0.75 -3.72
N ALA A 18 19.17 1.11 -4.78
CA ALA A 18 20.02 0.18 -5.52
C ALA A 18 21.38 -0.02 -4.81
N ALA A 19 21.98 -1.18 -5.02
CA ALA A 19 23.32 -1.53 -4.56
C ALA A 19 24.24 -1.87 -5.74
N ALA A 20 25.54 -1.67 -5.51
CA ALA A 20 26.62 -2.04 -6.42
C ALA A 20 27.77 -2.63 -5.58
N THR A 21 27.50 -3.75 -4.93
CA THR A 21 28.43 -4.46 -4.04
C THR A 21 29.31 -5.47 -4.77
N GLY A 22 28.94 -5.84 -6.01
CA GLY A 22 29.56 -6.92 -6.78
C GLY A 22 28.95 -8.29 -6.51
N ALA A 23 27.85 -8.36 -5.76
CA ALA A 23 27.05 -9.57 -5.62
C ALA A 23 26.32 -9.91 -6.93
N ALA A 24 25.57 -11.02 -6.94
CA ALA A 24 24.75 -11.36 -8.08
C ALA A 24 23.60 -10.33 -8.25
N PRO A 25 23.30 -9.86 -9.47
CA PRO A 25 22.18 -8.95 -9.70
C PRO A 25 20.86 -9.48 -9.14
N GLY A 26 20.07 -8.59 -8.53
CA GLY A 26 18.83 -8.94 -7.85
C GLY A 26 19.00 -9.44 -6.41
N THR A 27 20.23 -9.59 -5.92
CA THR A 27 20.46 -9.90 -4.50
C THR A 27 19.88 -8.78 -3.64
N VAL A 28 19.04 -9.16 -2.66
CA VAL A 28 18.42 -8.24 -1.71
C VAL A 28 19.19 -8.27 -0.39
N PHE A 29 19.64 -7.11 0.06
CA PHE A 29 20.21 -6.90 1.38
C PHE A 29 19.21 -6.11 2.24
N GLN A 30 19.13 -6.47 3.52
CA GLN A 30 18.37 -5.72 4.52
C GLN A 30 19.36 -5.26 5.58
N VAL A 31 19.54 -3.94 5.68
CA VAL A 31 20.46 -3.31 6.63
C VAL A 31 19.66 -2.67 7.75
N PRO A 32 19.71 -3.22 8.98
CA PRO A 32 19.08 -2.59 10.14
C PRO A 32 19.77 -1.28 10.50
N GLY A 33 18.99 -0.31 11.00
CA GLY A 33 19.49 1.01 11.41
C GLY A 33 20.61 0.98 12.47
N ALA A 34 20.67 -0.10 13.26
CA ALA A 34 21.71 -0.34 14.25
C ALA A 34 23.08 -0.68 13.64
N GLU A 35 23.11 -1.27 12.44
CA GLU A 35 24.35 -1.56 11.71
C GLU A 35 24.89 -0.32 10.95
N LEU A 36 24.15 0.80 10.98
CA LEU A 36 24.54 2.10 10.43
C LEU A 36 25.41 2.91 11.39
N ALA A 37 26.38 2.24 12.02
CA ALA A 37 27.29 2.85 12.99
C ALA A 37 28.28 3.80 12.30
N GLU A 38 28.72 3.46 11.08
CA GLU A 38 29.62 4.27 10.28
C GLU A 38 28.84 4.94 9.14
N LEU A 39 28.31 6.13 9.42
CA LEU A 39 27.69 6.97 8.40
C LEU A 39 28.72 7.91 7.76
N PRO A 40 28.59 8.23 6.47
CA PRO A 40 29.54 9.10 5.79
C PRO A 40 29.54 10.51 6.39
N PRO A 41 30.68 11.24 6.30
CA PRO A 41 30.76 12.61 6.77
C PRO A 41 29.84 13.53 5.95
N LEU A 42 29.30 14.57 6.59
CA LEU A 42 28.41 15.55 5.94
C LEU A 42 29.16 16.54 5.03
N GLN A 43 30.50 16.49 5.00
CA GLN A 43 31.34 17.39 4.21
C GLN A 43 31.40 16.91 2.75
N GLY A 44 31.20 17.81 1.78
CA GLY A 44 31.26 17.46 0.35
C GLY A 44 29.98 16.81 -0.21
N LEU A 45 28.85 16.94 0.50
CA LEU A 45 27.54 16.50 0.01
C LEU A 45 27.13 17.28 -1.25
N HIS A 46 27.19 16.61 -2.40
CA HIS A 46 26.63 17.09 -3.65
C HIS A 46 25.32 16.35 -3.95
N THR A 47 24.34 17.04 -4.54
CA THR A 47 23.03 16.45 -4.89
C THR A 47 23.14 15.22 -5.79
N HIS A 48 24.23 15.10 -6.56
CA HIS A 48 24.50 13.99 -7.47
C HIS A 48 25.13 12.75 -6.80
N SER A 49 25.56 12.85 -5.54
CA SER A 49 26.20 11.76 -4.78
C SER A 49 25.44 11.43 -3.49
N PHE A 50 24.19 11.90 -3.38
CA PHE A 50 23.38 11.77 -2.18
C PHE A 50 22.70 10.40 -2.14
N ARG A 51 23.39 9.43 -1.55
CA ARG A 51 22.90 8.07 -1.32
C ARG A 51 22.01 7.96 -0.07
N TRP A 52 21.36 6.81 0.10
CA TRP A 52 20.55 6.49 1.27
C TRP A 52 21.26 6.73 2.62
N ASP A 53 22.55 6.38 2.73
CA ASP A 53 23.37 6.53 3.95
C ASP A 53 23.61 8.00 4.30
N HIS A 54 23.86 8.84 3.29
CA HIS A 54 23.94 10.29 3.44
C HIS A 54 22.60 10.90 3.86
N ALA A 55 21.47 10.35 3.38
CA ALA A 55 20.14 10.78 3.81
C ALA A 55 19.94 10.59 5.32
N ILE A 56 20.36 9.43 5.84
CA ILE A 56 20.27 9.10 7.27
C ILE A 56 21.24 9.96 8.07
N ALA A 57 22.47 10.12 7.61
CA ALA A 57 23.46 10.99 8.27
C ALA A 57 22.95 12.43 8.41
N PHE A 58 22.40 12.96 7.31
CA PHE A 58 21.85 14.29 7.28
C PHE A 58 20.58 14.42 8.13
N ALA A 59 19.69 13.43 8.14
CA ALA A 59 18.51 13.40 8.99
C ALA A 59 18.87 13.40 10.48
N ARG A 60 19.82 12.55 10.91
CA ARG A 60 20.30 12.50 12.30
C ARG A 60 20.85 13.86 12.75
N TRP A 61 21.63 14.53 11.90
CA TRP A 61 22.15 15.86 12.20
C TRP A 61 21.07 16.94 12.22
N ALA A 62 20.18 16.96 11.22
CA ALA A 62 19.19 18.02 11.05
C ALA A 62 18.00 17.93 12.01
N LEU A 63 17.65 16.71 12.44
CA LEU A 63 16.48 16.44 13.29
C LEU A 63 16.84 16.20 14.75
N GLY A 64 18.09 15.84 15.06
CA GLY A 64 18.50 15.51 16.43
C GLY A 64 17.61 14.43 17.03
N ASP A 65 16.98 14.73 18.17
CA ASP A 65 16.08 13.81 18.88
C ASP A 65 14.79 13.49 18.12
N ASP A 66 14.39 14.32 17.15
CA ASP A 66 13.24 14.07 16.28
C ASP A 66 13.54 13.08 15.14
N CYS A 67 14.79 12.61 15.03
CA CYS A 67 15.17 11.62 14.03
C CYS A 67 14.67 10.22 14.44
N PRO A 68 13.98 9.48 13.56
CA PRO A 68 13.57 8.12 13.85
C PRO A 68 14.77 7.21 14.10
N THR A 69 14.61 6.30 15.05
CA THR A 69 15.63 5.29 15.41
C THR A 69 15.37 3.96 14.71
N ASP A 70 14.10 3.64 14.44
CA ASP A 70 13.71 2.46 13.68
C ASP A 70 13.76 2.76 12.17
N ILE A 71 14.95 2.57 11.60
CA ILE A 71 15.22 2.72 10.17
C ILE A 71 15.65 1.36 9.63
N THR A 72 15.00 0.91 8.55
CA THR A 72 15.45 -0.26 7.77
C THR A 72 15.77 0.17 6.34
N VAL A 73 16.86 -0.35 5.79
CA VAL A 73 17.24 -0.10 4.39
C VAL A 73 17.26 -1.41 3.62
N PHE A 74 16.48 -1.48 2.55
CA PHE A 74 16.56 -2.55 1.56
C PHE A 74 17.42 -2.10 0.39
N LEU A 75 18.44 -2.88 0.06
CA LEU A 75 19.31 -2.65 -1.08
C LEU A 75 19.18 -3.79 -2.08
N ILE A 76 19.03 -3.45 -3.36
CA ILE A 76 18.90 -4.44 -4.43
C ILE A 76 20.10 -4.30 -5.37
N GLU A 77 20.89 -5.36 -5.51
CA GLU A 77 22.07 -5.36 -6.36
C GLU A 77 21.68 -5.12 -7.82
N ALA A 78 22.13 -4.01 -8.40
CA ALA A 78 21.84 -3.64 -9.78
C ALA A 78 22.69 -4.47 -10.76
N GLN A 79 22.13 -4.78 -11.93
CA GLN A 79 22.91 -5.36 -13.03
C GLN A 79 23.73 -4.29 -13.77
N CYS A 80 23.06 -3.19 -14.15
CA CYS A 80 23.69 -2.01 -14.74
C CYS A 80 22.86 -0.76 -14.41
N VAL A 81 23.47 0.40 -14.58
CA VAL A 81 22.83 1.73 -14.40
C VAL A 81 23.01 2.59 -15.65
N ASP A 82 23.15 1.94 -16.81
CA ASP A 82 23.33 2.61 -18.08
C ASP A 82 22.09 3.46 -18.41
N PHE A 83 22.32 4.62 -19.03
CA PHE A 83 21.25 5.55 -19.34
C PHE A 83 20.21 4.90 -20.26
N GLY A 84 18.97 4.80 -19.79
CA GLY A 84 17.84 4.24 -20.55
C GLY A 84 17.78 2.71 -20.56
N ALA A 85 18.58 2.02 -19.76
CA ALA A 85 18.45 0.57 -19.59
C ALA A 85 17.15 0.22 -18.85
N ASP A 86 16.49 -0.85 -19.29
CA ASP A 86 15.36 -1.45 -18.59
C ASP A 86 15.84 -2.24 -17.35
N LEU A 87 14.90 -2.52 -16.44
CA LEU A 87 15.16 -3.44 -15.33
C LEU A 87 15.43 -4.84 -15.87
N SER A 88 16.57 -5.40 -15.50
CA SER A 88 16.86 -6.81 -15.76
C SER A 88 15.93 -7.72 -14.97
N GLU A 89 15.62 -8.91 -15.50
CA GLU A 89 14.78 -9.91 -14.85
C GLU A 89 15.22 -10.25 -13.40
N PRO A 90 16.51 -10.46 -13.06
CA PRO A 90 16.92 -10.73 -11.68
C PRO A 90 16.64 -9.57 -10.73
N VAL A 91 16.88 -8.33 -11.18
CA VAL A 91 16.60 -7.12 -10.39
C VAL A 91 15.10 -6.95 -10.17
N GLN A 92 14.30 -7.21 -11.20
CA GLN A 92 12.84 -7.16 -11.07
C GLN A 92 12.34 -8.17 -10.04
N ALA A 93 12.84 -9.41 -10.06
CA ALA A 93 12.51 -10.41 -9.05
C ALA A 93 12.94 -9.97 -7.63
N GLY A 94 14.11 -9.34 -7.49
CA GLY A 94 14.56 -8.75 -6.23
C GLY A 94 13.64 -7.62 -5.73
N MET A 95 13.14 -6.77 -6.64
CA MET A 95 12.16 -5.73 -6.32
C MET A 95 10.84 -6.32 -5.86
N ASP A 96 10.33 -7.34 -6.54
CA ASP A 96 9.09 -8.02 -6.16
C ASP A 96 9.21 -8.62 -4.75
N ALA A 97 10.36 -9.24 -4.43
CA ALA A 97 10.63 -9.76 -3.09
C ALA A 97 10.68 -8.66 -2.01
N VAL A 98 11.23 -7.48 -2.32
CA VAL A 98 11.22 -6.33 -1.40
C VAL A 98 9.81 -5.80 -1.20
N ILE A 99 9.00 -5.71 -2.27
CA ILE A 99 7.59 -5.28 -2.19
C ILE A 99 6.80 -6.22 -1.27
N GLU A 100 6.94 -7.54 -1.45
CA GLU A 100 6.27 -8.53 -0.60
C GLU A 100 6.69 -8.39 0.86
N ARG A 101 7.97 -8.14 1.14
CA ARG A 101 8.48 -7.93 2.50
C ARG A 101 7.92 -6.64 3.13
N ILE A 102 7.94 -5.54 2.39
CA ILE A 102 7.40 -4.26 2.86
C ILE A 102 5.91 -4.39 3.18
N GLU A 103 5.17 -5.06 2.30
CA GLU A 103 3.75 -5.32 2.48
C GLU A 103 3.48 -6.14 3.74
N ALA A 104 4.22 -7.25 3.95
CA ALA A 104 4.01 -8.15 5.07
C ALA A 104 4.45 -7.55 6.42
N ASP A 105 5.63 -6.92 6.47
CA ASP A 105 6.29 -6.56 7.73
C ASP A 105 5.98 -5.12 8.16
N TYR A 106 5.61 -4.25 7.23
CA TYR A 106 5.47 -2.80 7.49
C TYR A 106 4.06 -2.29 7.22
N PHE A 107 3.39 -2.73 6.15
CA PHE A 107 2.02 -2.26 5.87
C PHE A 107 0.93 -3.10 6.54
N ALA A 108 1.01 -4.43 6.47
CA ALA A 108 -0.01 -5.31 7.04
C ALA A 108 -0.24 -5.06 8.56
N PRO A 109 0.79 -4.84 9.40
CA PRO A 109 0.57 -4.57 10.83
C PRO A 109 -0.11 -3.22 11.11
N LEU A 110 0.00 -2.26 10.19
CA LEU A 110 -0.65 -0.95 10.30
C LEU A 110 -2.12 -0.97 9.87
N ARG A 111 -2.56 -2.05 9.20
CA ARG A 111 -3.95 -2.19 8.79
C ARG A 111 -4.81 -2.55 10.00
N PRO A 112 -6.00 -1.95 10.12
CA PRO A 112 -6.96 -2.43 11.10
C PRO A 112 -7.28 -3.91 10.81
N PRO A 113 -7.48 -4.74 11.84
CA PRO A 113 -7.90 -6.12 11.63
C PRO A 113 -9.21 -6.11 10.84
N GLY A 114 -9.22 -6.82 9.70
CA GLY A 114 -10.44 -6.98 8.92
C GLY A 114 -11.42 -7.85 9.70
N ALA A 115 -12.67 -7.38 9.87
CA ALA A 115 -13.74 -8.26 10.30
C ALA A 115 -14.16 -9.14 9.12
N ASP A 116 -14.46 -10.42 9.40
CA ASP A 116 -14.92 -11.36 8.38
C ASP A 116 -16.37 -11.09 7.96
N ASP A 117 -17.20 -10.64 8.89
CA ASP A 117 -18.54 -10.12 8.63
C ASP A 117 -18.53 -8.59 8.77
N VAL A 118 -18.73 -7.91 7.65
CA VAL A 118 -18.81 -6.45 7.57
C VAL A 118 -20.12 -6.02 6.92
N SER A 119 -20.57 -4.81 7.23
CA SER A 119 -21.73 -4.21 6.57
C SER A 119 -21.27 -3.15 5.58
N VAL A 120 -21.84 -3.18 4.40
CA VAL A 120 -21.74 -2.11 3.39
C VAL A 120 -23.11 -1.49 3.17
N GLU A 121 -23.19 -0.29 2.59
CA GLU A 121 -24.47 0.37 2.31
C GLU A 121 -24.57 0.76 0.84
N PHE A 122 -25.67 0.38 0.19
CA PHE A 122 -26.02 0.90 -1.13
C PHE A 122 -26.87 2.16 -0.98
N SER A 123 -26.45 3.26 -1.59
CA SER A 123 -27.25 4.47 -1.69
C SER A 123 -28.37 4.29 -2.72
N ALA A 124 -29.45 5.07 -2.60
CA ALA A 124 -30.50 5.11 -3.63
C ALA A 124 -29.96 5.58 -5.00
N ASP A 125 -28.83 6.30 -5.01
CA ASP A 125 -28.16 6.79 -6.21
C ASP A 125 -27.21 5.75 -6.84
N GLY A 126 -27.08 4.56 -6.24
CA GLY A 126 -26.30 3.44 -6.77
C GLY A 126 -24.82 3.48 -6.40
N ASP A 127 -24.45 4.26 -5.39
CA ASP A 127 -23.14 4.17 -4.75
C ASP A 127 -23.10 3.03 -3.75
N LEU A 128 -21.97 2.35 -3.70
CA LEU A 128 -21.60 1.47 -2.60
C LEU A 128 -20.70 2.22 -1.62
N ARG A 129 -21.07 2.19 -0.35
CA ARG A 129 -20.36 2.84 0.75
C ARG A 129 -19.70 1.82 1.66
N LEU A 130 -18.45 2.08 2.00
CA LEU A 130 -17.64 1.30 2.92
C LEU A 130 -17.16 2.21 4.05
N ASP A 131 -17.14 1.71 5.28
CA ASP A 131 -16.51 2.45 6.37
C ASP A 131 -14.98 2.50 6.20
N SER A 132 -14.35 3.42 6.94
CA SER A 132 -12.90 3.61 6.85
C SER A 132 -12.09 2.39 7.30
N ALA A 133 -12.59 1.55 8.20
CA ALA A 133 -11.88 0.38 8.71
C ALA A 133 -11.84 -0.74 7.66
N LEU A 134 -12.97 -1.04 7.01
CA LEU A 134 -13.06 -1.99 5.91
C LEU A 134 -12.23 -1.52 4.71
N ALA A 135 -12.34 -0.23 4.35
CA ALA A 135 -11.56 0.33 3.25
C ALA A 135 -10.05 0.21 3.51
N ALA A 136 -9.57 0.64 4.68
CA ALA A 136 -8.15 0.61 5.02
C ALA A 136 -7.58 -0.82 5.16
N SER A 137 -8.39 -1.78 5.61
CA SER A 137 -7.94 -3.17 5.79
C SER A 137 -7.86 -3.97 4.49
N ARG A 138 -8.79 -3.75 3.54
CA ARG A 138 -8.93 -4.61 2.35
C ARG A 138 -8.66 -3.91 1.01
N PHE A 139 -8.65 -2.57 0.97
CA PHE A 139 -8.55 -1.79 -0.28
C PHE A 139 -7.50 -0.66 -0.18
N PRO A 140 -6.22 -0.97 0.09
CA PRO A 140 -5.20 0.03 0.38
C PRO A 140 -4.86 0.97 -0.80
N SER A 141 -5.14 0.57 -2.05
CA SER A 141 -4.89 1.39 -3.24
C SER A 141 -6.06 2.29 -3.63
N ASP A 142 -7.19 2.19 -2.92
CA ASP A 142 -8.48 2.79 -3.28
C ASP A 142 -9.00 2.43 -4.69
N ALA A 143 -8.38 1.51 -5.41
CA ALA A 143 -8.78 1.08 -6.75
C ALA A 143 -9.36 -0.33 -6.72
N VAL A 144 -10.53 -0.54 -7.33
CA VAL A 144 -11.23 -1.83 -7.33
C VAL A 144 -11.77 -2.21 -8.70
N ALA A 145 -11.79 -3.51 -8.98
CA ALA A 145 -12.68 -4.08 -9.99
C ALA A 145 -13.96 -4.55 -9.30
N ALA A 146 -15.11 -4.25 -9.90
CA ALA A 146 -16.41 -4.69 -9.42
C ALA A 146 -17.02 -5.66 -10.43
N VAL A 147 -17.43 -6.84 -9.97
CA VAL A 147 -17.94 -7.91 -10.83
C VAL A 147 -19.22 -8.47 -10.24
N LEU A 148 -20.28 -8.52 -11.04
CA LEU A 148 -21.51 -9.21 -10.68
C LEU A 148 -21.39 -10.71 -11.02
N ARG A 149 -21.55 -11.59 -10.04
CA ARG A 149 -21.54 -13.06 -10.21
C ARG A 149 -22.82 -13.62 -9.60
N GLY A 150 -23.80 -13.98 -10.43
CA GLY A 150 -25.10 -14.43 -9.95
C GLY A 150 -25.82 -13.31 -9.19
N ASP A 151 -26.08 -13.53 -7.89
CA ASP A 151 -26.71 -12.56 -6.98
C ASP A 151 -25.72 -11.90 -6.02
N ASP A 152 -24.42 -12.02 -6.27
CA ASP A 152 -23.38 -11.43 -5.45
C ASP A 152 -22.59 -10.36 -6.23
N LEU A 153 -22.33 -9.23 -5.58
CA LEU A 153 -21.36 -8.24 -6.05
C LEU A 153 -20.00 -8.52 -5.42
N TRP A 154 -18.98 -8.67 -6.26
CA TRP A 154 -17.61 -8.92 -5.86
C TRP A 154 -16.79 -7.64 -6.07
N LEU A 155 -16.11 -7.17 -5.03
CA LEU A 155 -15.09 -6.12 -5.13
C LEU A 155 -13.69 -6.72 -4.96
N ILE A 156 -12.86 -6.53 -5.98
CA ILE A 156 -11.50 -7.05 -6.03
C ILE A 156 -10.53 -5.86 -5.95
N PRO A 157 -9.63 -5.78 -4.94
CA PRO A 157 -8.64 -4.73 -4.84
C PRO A 157 -7.65 -4.82 -6.01
N LEU A 158 -7.29 -3.67 -6.56
CA LEU A 158 -6.29 -3.55 -7.61
C LEU A 158 -4.98 -3.02 -7.04
N ARG A 159 -3.85 -3.30 -7.69
CA ARG A 159 -2.52 -2.86 -7.21
C ARG A 159 -2.29 -1.34 -7.37
N GLY A 160 -3.15 -0.63 -8.11
CA GLY A 160 -3.08 0.81 -8.25
C GLY A 160 -3.99 1.36 -9.36
N PRO A 161 -4.19 2.69 -9.41
CA PRO A 161 -5.18 3.34 -10.28
C PRO A 161 -4.87 3.25 -11.78
N ARG A 162 -3.62 2.92 -12.15
CA ARG A 162 -3.22 2.73 -13.55
C ARG A 162 -3.69 1.39 -14.15
N SER A 163 -4.23 0.49 -13.32
CA SER A 163 -4.70 -0.83 -13.74
C SER A 163 -6.08 -0.78 -14.43
N GLY A 164 -6.68 0.40 -14.57
CA GLY A 164 -8.12 0.55 -14.84
C GLY A 164 -8.96 0.25 -13.60
N GLY A 165 -10.29 0.39 -13.69
CA GLY A 165 -11.22 0.07 -12.60
C GLY A 165 -11.96 1.27 -12.00
N LEU A 166 -12.66 1.01 -10.90
CA LEU A 166 -13.42 1.99 -10.15
C LEU A 166 -12.60 2.53 -8.98
N LEU A 167 -12.80 3.81 -8.64
CA LEU A 167 -12.10 4.48 -7.54
C LEU A 167 -13.01 4.61 -6.31
N LEU A 168 -12.51 4.15 -5.16
CA LEU A 168 -13.06 4.35 -3.83
C LEU A 168 -12.73 5.76 -3.33
N LYS A 169 -13.61 6.71 -3.65
CA LYS A 169 -13.44 8.11 -3.28
C LYS A 169 -13.67 8.30 -1.79
N GLN A 170 -12.80 9.06 -1.13
CA GLN A 170 -13.00 9.47 0.25
C GLN A 170 -14.22 10.39 0.35
N ARG A 171 -15.17 10.02 1.20
CA ARG A 171 -16.45 10.72 1.39
C ARG A 171 -16.41 11.73 2.53
N ASN A 172 -15.59 11.50 3.55
CA ASN A 172 -15.52 12.34 4.75
C ASN A 172 -14.13 12.30 5.41
N PRO A 173 -13.83 13.19 6.38
CA PRO A 173 -12.55 13.21 7.10
C PRO A 173 -12.22 11.93 7.90
N LYS A 174 -13.22 11.11 8.26
CA LYS A 174 -13.01 9.81 8.94
C LYS A 174 -12.37 8.77 8.00
N GLY A 175 -12.45 8.99 6.68
CA GLY A 175 -11.88 8.11 5.67
C GLY A 175 -12.88 7.11 5.06
N ASP A 176 -14.18 7.25 5.32
CA ASP A 176 -15.21 6.40 4.71
C ASP A 176 -15.16 6.56 3.18
N ARG A 177 -15.40 5.46 2.45
CA ARG A 177 -15.26 5.41 0.99
C ARG A 177 -16.60 5.23 0.28
N SER A 178 -16.66 5.72 -0.95
CA SER A 178 -17.82 5.59 -1.85
C SER A 178 -17.37 5.28 -3.27
N VAL A 179 -18.08 4.38 -3.94
CA VAL A 179 -17.85 4.04 -5.35
C VAL A 179 -19.18 3.82 -6.07
N LEU A 180 -19.34 4.42 -7.25
CA LEU A 180 -20.53 4.24 -8.07
C LEU A 180 -20.51 2.85 -8.72
N VAL A 181 -21.50 2.01 -8.41
CA VAL A 181 -21.60 0.63 -8.92
C VAL A 181 -22.88 0.39 -9.72
N ARG A 182 -23.69 1.42 -9.95
CA ARG A 182 -24.97 1.37 -10.67
C ARG A 182 -24.91 0.60 -11.99
N GLU A 183 -23.89 0.87 -12.82
CA GLU A 183 -23.73 0.20 -14.11
C GLU A 183 -23.35 -1.28 -13.95
N VAL A 184 -22.53 -1.60 -12.94
CA VAL A 184 -22.12 -2.98 -12.61
C VAL A 184 -23.31 -3.81 -12.13
N LEU A 185 -24.26 -3.18 -11.44
CA LEU A 185 -25.49 -3.81 -10.98
C LEU A 185 -26.51 -4.09 -12.10
N GLN A 186 -26.24 -3.69 -13.34
CA GLN A 186 -27.06 -3.99 -14.52
C GLN A 186 -28.55 -3.61 -14.34
N GLY A 187 -28.82 -2.48 -13.69
CA GLY A 187 -30.18 -1.99 -13.46
C GLY A 187 -30.92 -2.60 -12.27
N ARG A 188 -30.28 -3.49 -11.50
CA ARG A 188 -30.84 -3.97 -10.21
C ARG A 188 -30.98 -2.82 -9.24
N SER A 189 -32.18 -2.62 -8.70
CA SER A 189 -32.42 -1.63 -7.64
C SER A 189 -32.06 -2.24 -6.29
N VAL A 190 -30.93 -1.80 -5.73
CA VAL A 190 -30.41 -2.21 -4.43
C VAL A 190 -30.18 -0.96 -3.61
N ALA A 191 -30.75 -0.92 -2.40
CA ALA A 191 -30.55 0.16 -1.45
C ALA A 191 -30.50 -0.38 -0.01
N GLY A 192 -29.84 0.38 0.86
CA GLY A 192 -29.70 0.08 2.27
C GLY A 192 -28.52 -0.83 2.60
N PRO A 193 -28.39 -1.23 3.87
CA PRO A 193 -27.29 -2.05 4.34
C PRO A 193 -27.32 -3.46 3.74
N ARG A 194 -26.15 -4.03 3.52
CA ARG A 194 -25.92 -5.42 3.11
C ARG A 194 -24.76 -6.01 3.88
N SER A 195 -24.91 -7.27 4.28
CA SER A 195 -23.81 -8.07 4.78
C SER A 195 -22.83 -8.35 3.64
N ALA A 196 -21.56 -8.32 3.98
CA ALA A 196 -20.47 -8.64 3.08
C ALA A 196 -19.40 -9.42 3.83
N SER A 197 -18.77 -10.36 3.13
CA SER A 197 -17.72 -11.21 3.68
C SER A 197 -16.48 -11.19 2.81
N TRP A 198 -15.32 -11.35 3.43
CA TRP A 198 -14.06 -11.45 2.70
C TRP A 198 -13.81 -12.89 2.25
N ASP A 199 -13.59 -13.09 0.96
CA ASP A 199 -13.12 -14.35 0.39
C ASP A 199 -11.59 -14.32 0.29
N ASP A 200 -10.93 -15.13 1.10
CA ASP A 200 -9.47 -15.19 1.14
C ASP A 200 -8.83 -15.89 -0.06
N GLN A 201 -9.54 -16.79 -0.72
CA GLN A 201 -9.02 -17.52 -1.88
C GLN A 201 -9.00 -16.60 -3.11
N GLN A 202 -10.03 -15.77 -3.26
CA GLN A 202 -10.19 -14.82 -4.37
C GLN A 202 -9.67 -13.42 -4.03
N LYS A 203 -9.31 -13.18 -2.77
CA LYS A 203 -8.90 -11.87 -2.23
C LYS A 203 -9.91 -10.77 -2.59
N ALA A 204 -11.18 -11.03 -2.33
CA ALA A 204 -12.28 -10.18 -2.76
C ALA A 204 -13.34 -10.02 -1.66
N LEU A 205 -14.01 -8.87 -1.62
CA LEU A 205 -15.19 -8.66 -0.79
C LEU A 205 -16.43 -9.13 -1.56
N CYS A 206 -17.18 -10.06 -0.97
CA CYS A 206 -18.40 -10.61 -1.53
C CYS A 206 -19.60 -9.98 -0.82
N ILE A 207 -20.52 -9.40 -1.59
CA ILE A 207 -21.69 -8.69 -1.07
C ILE A 207 -22.94 -9.37 -1.62
N ALA A 208 -23.73 -10.00 -0.75
CA ALA A 208 -24.97 -10.63 -1.15
C ALA A 208 -26.01 -9.55 -1.52
N LEU A 209 -26.52 -9.58 -2.76
CA LEU A 209 -27.53 -8.65 -3.24
C LEU A 209 -28.97 -9.13 -2.98
N GLY A 210 -29.13 -10.33 -2.42
CA GLY A 210 -30.41 -10.90 -2.00
C GLY A 210 -31.18 -10.03 -1.01
N VAL A 211 -32.42 -10.42 -0.71
CA VAL A 211 -33.33 -9.66 0.17
C VAL A 211 -32.66 -9.40 1.53
N PRO A 212 -32.65 -8.15 2.03
CA PRO A 212 -32.04 -7.83 3.31
C PRO A 212 -32.67 -8.67 4.44
N PRO A 213 -31.89 -9.13 5.44
CA PRO A 213 -32.46 -9.86 6.56
C PRO A 213 -33.52 -8.98 7.23
N GLU A 214 -34.73 -9.51 7.38
CA GLU A 214 -35.81 -8.83 8.09
C GLU A 214 -35.29 -8.43 9.48
N SER A 215 -35.37 -7.14 9.78
CA SER A 215 -35.13 -6.64 11.13
C SER A 215 -36.13 -7.33 12.06
N ARG A 216 -35.63 -8.25 12.90
CA ARG A 216 -36.40 -8.75 14.04
C ARG A 216 -36.82 -7.54 14.87
N ARG A 217 -38.12 -7.28 14.87
CA ARG A 217 -38.78 -6.31 15.74
C ARG A 217 -38.65 -6.73 17.20
#